data_AF-A0A537MEI2-F1
#
_entry.id   AF-A0A537MEI2-F1
#
_cell.length_a   1.000
_cell.length_b   1.000
_cell.length_c   1.000
_cell.angle_alpha   90.00
_cell.angle_beta   90.00
_cell.angle_gamma   90.00
#
_symmetry.space_group_name_H-M   'P 1'
#
loop_
_entity.id
_entity.type
_entity.pdbx_description
1 polymer ?
#
loop_
_entity_poly.entity_id
_entity_poly.type
_entity_poly.pdbx_seq_one_letter_code
_entity_poly.pdbx_strand_id
1 'polypeptide(L)'
;MKQPAVYIIVSRRNGTLYTGVTSDLVRRIWQHREGKIGFAGKYDCKLLAWYEIHEDMTAAILREKQIKAGSRKKKLALIEAMNPAWADLYESIIH
;
A
#
# COMPACT_ATOMS: atom_id res chain seq x y z
N MET A 1 11.84 11.82 -8.47
CA MET A 1 10.59 12.54 -8.85
C MET A 1 9.48 12.06 -7.93
N LYS A 2 8.57 12.94 -7.50
CA LYS A 2 7.38 12.55 -6.74
C LYS A 2 6.33 12.04 -7.72
N GLN A 3 5.99 10.76 -7.63
CA GLN A 3 5.02 10.12 -8.51
C GLN A 3 3.82 9.62 -7.68
N PRO A 4 2.59 9.98 -8.08
CA PRO A 4 1.39 9.47 -7.42
C PRO A 4 1.33 7.94 -7.45
N ALA A 5 1.01 7.35 -6.30
CA ALA A 5 0.90 5.91 -6.14
C ALA A 5 -0.21 5.55 -5.16
N VAL A 6 -0.90 4.46 -5.47
CA VAL A 6 -1.77 3.74 -4.53
C VAL A 6 -0.99 2.59 -3.92
N TYR A 7 -1.22 2.32 -2.66
CA TYR A 7 -0.51 1.25 -1.95
C TYR A 7 -1.44 0.47 -1.02
N ILE A 8 -1.05 -0.77 -0.75
CA ILE A 8 -1.63 -1.61 0.30
C ILE A 8 -0.50 -2.03 1.24
N ILE A 9 -0.62 -1.64 2.51
CA ILE A 9 0.20 -2.14 3.60
C ILE A 9 -0.59 -3.13 4.45
N VAL A 10 0.11 -4.10 5.03
CA VAL A 10 -0.48 -5.15 5.85
C VAL A 10 0.27 -5.33 7.15
N SER A 11 -0.43 -5.82 8.18
CA SER A 11 0.21 -6.17 9.46
C SER A 11 0.94 -7.51 9.40
N ARG A 12 0.42 -8.45 8.62
CA ARG A 12 1.01 -9.76 8.32
C ARG A 12 0.27 -10.37 7.12
N ARG A 13 0.76 -11.51 6.62
CA ARG A 13 0.03 -12.29 5.61
C ARG A 13 -1.40 -12.56 6.09
N ASN A 14 -2.37 -12.24 5.25
CA ASN A 14 -3.80 -12.31 5.54
C ASN A 14 -4.28 -11.51 6.78
N GLY A 15 -3.51 -10.53 7.24
CA GLY A 15 -3.83 -9.67 8.38
C GLY A 15 -4.75 -8.50 8.04
N THR A 16 -4.60 -7.41 8.80
CA THR A 16 -5.27 -6.14 8.52
C THR A 16 -4.68 -5.53 7.26
N LEU A 17 -5.55 -5.01 6.37
CA LEU A 17 -5.14 -4.30 5.16
C LEU A 17 -5.45 -2.83 5.34
N TYR A 18 -4.50 -1.97 4.97
CA TYR A 18 -4.72 -0.54 4.82
C TYR A 18 -4.40 -0.13 3.38
N THR A 19 -5.33 0.57 2.75
CA THR A 19 -5.15 1.11 1.39
C THR A 19 -5.06 2.63 1.47
N GLY A 20 -4.05 3.20 0.82
CA GLY A 20 -3.84 4.64 0.79
C GLY A 20 -3.25 5.12 -0.54
N VAL A 21 -3.21 6.44 -0.70
CA VAL A 21 -2.58 7.14 -1.82
C VAL A 21 -1.51 8.12 -1.31
N THR A 22 -0.48 8.37 -2.11
CA THR A 22 0.61 9.31 -1.80
C THR A 22 1.26 9.82 -3.09
N SER A 23 1.87 11.00 -3.07
CA SER A 23 2.76 11.48 -4.14
C SER A 23 4.22 11.09 -3.93
N ASP A 24 4.53 10.49 -2.78
CA ASP A 24 5.87 10.06 -2.38
C ASP A 24 5.74 8.72 -1.65
N LEU A 25 5.92 7.63 -2.41
CA LEU A 25 5.70 6.27 -1.91
C LEU A 25 6.74 5.89 -0.87
N VAL A 26 8.03 6.06 -1.18
CA VAL A 26 9.14 5.72 -0.28
C VAL A 26 8.99 6.43 1.06
N ARG A 27 8.82 7.75 1.06
CA ARG A 27 8.65 8.51 2.31
C ARG A 27 7.42 8.06 3.10
N ARG A 28 6.31 7.76 2.42
CA ARG A 28 5.06 7.36 3.10
C ARG A 28 5.16 5.98 3.72
N ILE A 29 5.78 5.02 3.04
CA ILE A 29 5.97 3.68 3.59
C ILE A 29 6.98 3.70 4.74
N TRP A 30 8.06 4.48 4.62
CA TRP A 30 8.96 4.72 5.74
C TRP A 30 8.22 5.27 6.97
N GLN A 31 7.34 6.26 6.79
CA GLN A 31 6.52 6.80 7.88
C GLN A 31 5.59 5.76 8.53
N HIS A 32 5.05 4.80 7.77
CA HIS A 32 4.24 3.72 8.34
C HIS A 32 5.08 2.68 9.07
N ARG A 33 6.30 2.38 8.59
CA ARG A 33 7.24 1.46 9.22
C ARG A 33 7.74 2.01 10.57
N GLU A 34 8.14 3.28 10.59
CA GLU A 34 8.71 3.94 11.77
C GLU A 34 7.65 4.54 12.70
N GLY A 35 6.50 4.94 12.17
CA GLY A 35 5.48 5.70 12.89
C GLY A 35 4.39 4.85 13.52
N LYS A 36 3.95 5.24 14.72
CA LYS A 36 2.72 4.74 15.37
C LYS A 36 1.57 5.74 15.25
N ILE A 37 1.35 6.31 14.06
CA ILE A 37 0.35 7.37 13.86
C ILE A 37 -0.84 6.84 13.04
N GLY A 38 -2.05 7.08 13.53
CA GLY A 38 -3.30 6.73 12.84
C GLY A 38 -3.62 5.23 12.82
N PHE A 39 -4.52 4.83 11.91
CA PHE A 39 -5.02 3.44 11.80
C PHE A 39 -3.89 2.43 11.55
N ALA A 40 -2.96 2.75 10.64
CA ALA A 40 -1.86 1.85 10.30
C ALA A 40 -0.96 1.56 11.53
N GLY A 41 -0.67 2.57 12.35
CA GLY A 41 0.05 2.40 13.60
C GLY A 41 -0.72 1.59 14.65
N LYS A 42 -2.05 1.78 14.75
CA LYS A 42 -2.90 1.03 15.69
C LYS A 42 -2.93 -0.48 15.40
N TYR A 43 -2.89 -0.86 14.12
CA TYR A 43 -2.99 -2.26 13.70
C TYR A 43 -1.65 -2.86 13.24
N ASP A 44 -0.55 -2.16 13.47
CA ASP A 44 0.81 -2.57 13.09
C ASP A 44 0.96 -2.88 11.59
N CYS A 45 0.23 -2.16 10.74
CA CYS A 45 0.33 -2.33 9.29
C CYS A 45 1.60 -1.66 8.77
N LYS A 46 2.68 -2.43 8.62
CA LYS A 46 4.02 -1.92 8.26
C LYS A 46 4.59 -2.48 6.97
N LEU A 47 4.09 -3.63 6.50
CA LEU A 47 4.65 -4.33 5.35
C LEU A 47 4.00 -3.82 4.07
N LEU A 48 4.80 -3.34 3.11
CA LEU A 48 4.30 -2.96 1.80
C LEU A 48 4.02 -4.23 0.99
N ALA A 49 2.74 -4.60 0.89
CA ALA A 49 2.33 -5.82 0.18
C ALA A 49 2.06 -5.58 -1.31
N TRP A 50 1.61 -4.36 -1.65
CA TRP A 50 1.28 -4.01 -3.03
C TRP A 50 1.34 -2.49 -3.26
N TYR A 51 1.69 -2.06 -4.47
CA TYR A 51 1.56 -0.68 -4.94
C TYR A 51 1.29 -0.61 -6.45
N GLU A 52 0.73 0.52 -6.89
CA GLU A 52 0.50 0.86 -8.30
C GLU A 52 0.81 2.34 -8.50
N ILE A 53 1.63 2.64 -9.49
CA ILE A 53 2.07 3.99 -9.83
C ILE A 53 1.13 4.58 -10.89
N HIS A 54 0.84 5.87 -10.78
CA HIS A 54 -0.07 6.59 -11.67
C HIS A 54 0.56 7.85 -12.27
N GLU A 55 -0.02 8.33 -13.37
CA GLU A 55 0.38 9.55 -14.06
C GLU A 55 0.11 10.81 -13.23
N ASP A 56 -1.02 10.84 -12.52
CA ASP A 56 -1.44 11.97 -11.70
C ASP A 56 -2.17 11.52 -10.42
N MET A 57 -2.39 12.48 -9.51
CA MET A 57 -3.03 12.24 -8.23
C MET A 57 -4.52 11.91 -8.37
N THR A 58 -5.18 12.43 -9.40
CA THR A 58 -6.61 12.16 -9.65
C THR A 58 -6.81 10.69 -10.01
N ALA A 59 -6.00 10.16 -10.93
CA ALA A 59 -5.98 8.75 -11.31
C ALA A 59 -5.71 7.86 -10.10
N ALA A 60 -4.72 8.21 -9.28
CA ALA A 60 -4.41 7.47 -8.06
C ALA A 60 -5.56 7.48 -7.05
N ILE A 61 -6.23 8.62 -6.83
CA ILE A 61 -7.40 8.71 -5.94
C ILE A 61 -8.57 7.88 -6.46
N LEU A 62 -8.85 7.91 -7.76
CA LEU A 62 -9.89 7.10 -8.37
C LEU A 62 -9.62 5.61 -8.18
N ARG A 63 -8.36 5.19 -8.39
CA ARG A 63 -7.93 3.82 -8.17
C ARG A 63 -8.04 3.39 -6.71
N GLU A 64 -7.63 4.25 -5.77
CA GLU A 64 -7.77 4.01 -4.33
C GLU A 64 -9.25 3.78 -3.94
N LYS A 65 -10.17 4.62 -4.44
CA LYS A 65 -11.62 4.46 -4.21
C LYS A 65 -12.14 3.13 -4.75
N GLN A 66 -11.73 2.74 -5.97
CA GLN A 66 -12.12 1.43 -6.55
C GLN A 66 -11.63 0.26 -5.68
N ILE A 67 -10.37 0.29 -5.23
CA ILE A 67 -9.80 -0.77 -4.39
C ILE A 67 -10.52 -0.82 -3.03
N LYS A 68 -10.80 0.34 -2.42
CA LYS A 68 -11.53 0.44 -1.15
C LYS A 68 -12.94 -0.15 -1.25
N ALA A 69 -13.68 0.18 -2.32
CA ALA A 69 -15.02 -0.34 -2.60
C ALA A 69 -15.04 -1.85 -2.92
N GLY A 70 -13.92 -2.41 -3.37
CA GLY A 70 -13.78 -3.84 -3.64
C GLY A 70 -13.80 -4.72 -2.39
N SER A 71 -14.17 -5.99 -2.55
CA SER A 71 -14.15 -6.97 -1.47
C SER A 71 -12.72 -7.29 -1.00
N ARG A 72 -12.59 -7.83 0.22
CA ARG A 72 -11.30 -8.33 0.74
C ARG A 72 -10.66 -9.33 -0.22
N LYS A 73 -11.44 -10.25 -0.80
CA LYS A 73 -10.96 -11.25 -1.77
C LYS A 73 -10.31 -10.59 -2.99
N LYS A 74 -10.89 -9.51 -3.52
CA LYS A 74 -10.30 -8.74 -4.63
C LYS A 74 -8.97 -8.09 -4.24
N LYS A 75 -8.88 -7.53 -3.03
CA LYS A 75 -7.62 -6.94 -2.52
C LYS A 75 -6.52 -7.99 -2.36
N LEU A 76 -6.85 -9.18 -1.85
CA LEU A 76 -5.91 -10.31 -1.74
C LEU A 76 -5.44 -10.77 -3.13
N ALA A 77 -6.35 -10.88 -4.10
CA ALA A 77 -5.99 -11.25 -5.47
C ALA A 77 -5.03 -10.23 -6.12
N LEU A 78 -5.19 -8.93 -5.86
CA LEU A 78 -4.24 -7.91 -6.32
C LEU A 78 -2.84 -8.12 -5.71
N ILE A 79 -2.78 -8.35 -4.40
CA ILE A 79 -1.51 -8.63 -3.70
C ILE A 79 -0.87 -9.89 -4.27
N GLU A 80 -1.61 -11.00 -4.36
CA GLU A 80 -1.07 -12.29 -4.77
C GLU A 80 -0.64 -12.34 -6.23
N ALA A 81 -1.30 -11.56 -7.11
CA ALA A 81 -0.91 -11.46 -8.52
C ALA A 81 0.46 -10.77 -8.71
N MET A 82 0.82 -9.81 -7.84
CA MET A 82 2.08 -9.07 -7.94
C MET A 82 3.15 -9.59 -6.98
N ASN A 83 2.74 -10.04 -5.80
CA ASN A 83 3.59 -10.39 -4.68
C ASN A 83 3.12 -11.72 -4.05
N PRO A 84 3.24 -12.85 -4.76
CA PRO A 84 2.78 -14.16 -4.30
C PRO A 84 3.52 -14.62 -3.03
N ALA A 85 4.75 -14.16 -2.84
CA ALA A 85 5.56 -14.44 -1.65
C ALA A 85 5.16 -13.59 -0.43
N TRP A 86 4.32 -12.57 -0.61
CA TRP A 86 3.99 -11.60 0.45
C TRP A 86 5.24 -10.93 1.06
N ALA A 87 6.28 -10.73 0.24
CA ALA A 87 7.49 -10.04 0.65
C ALA A 87 7.19 -8.57 0.96
N ASP A 88 7.97 -7.96 1.85
CA ASP A 88 7.90 -6.51 2.01
C ASP A 88 8.57 -5.83 0.81
N LEU A 89 7.75 -5.20 -0.04
CA LEU A 89 8.19 -4.56 -1.27
C LEU A 89 8.92 -3.23 -1.03
N TYR A 90 9.00 -2.75 0.20
CA TYR A 90 9.70 -1.50 0.49
C TYR A 90 11.16 -1.57 0.04
N GLU A 91 11.86 -2.68 0.31
CA GLU A 91 13.26 -2.85 -0.06
C GLU A 91 13.48 -2.81 -1.58
N SER A 92 12.44 -3.12 -2.38
CA SER A 92 12.54 -3.06 -3.84
C SER A 92 12.31 -1.67 -4.43
N ILE A 93 11.97 -0.65 -3.62
CA ILE A 93 11.66 0.71 -4.11
C ILE A 93 12.54 1.82 -3.50
N ILE A 94 13.50 1.48 -2.63
CA ILE A 94 14.38 2.44 -1.94
C ILE A 94 15.69 2.78 -2.66
N HIS A 95 15.79 2.47 -3.96
CA HIS A 95 17.02 2.66 -4.75
C HIS A 95 17.08 4.02 -5.46
#